data_AF-A0AA38MCP9-F1
#
_entry.id   AF-A0AA38MCP9-F1
#
_cell.length_a   1.000
_cell.length_b   1.000
_cell.length_c   1.000
_cell.angle_alpha   90.00
_cell.angle_beta   90.00
_cell.angle_gamma   90.00
#
_symmetry.space_group_name_H-M   'P 1'
#
loop_
_entity.id
_entity.type
_entity.pdbx_description
1 polymer ?
#
loop_
_entity_poly.entity_id
_entity_poly.type
_entity_poly.pdbx_seq_one_letter_code
_entity_poly.pdbx_strand_id
1 'polypeptide(L)'
;MSFFLALQFNLNRVTTIPCDFFFGSTSEEPKEVIDYVDDLKEKLLNIHERVRHKIRVARDSVGLQARDLKWLYNPRRRKGCCPKLSLDWEGSYTVMARTNDVVYRIRRGPKTKMKIIHLDRLMNKGLTTIYQVRNSGAREREDALA
;
A
#
# COMPACT_ATOMS: atom_id res chain seq x y z
N MET A 1 14.17 -65.63 11.12
CA MET A 1 13.27 -64.67 11.81
C MET A 1 14.11 -63.46 12.22
N SER A 2 14.38 -62.56 11.27
CA SER A 2 15.18 -61.35 11.54
C SER A 2 14.24 -60.15 11.47
N PHE A 3 14.05 -59.53 12.63
CA PHE A 3 13.12 -58.45 12.87
C PHE A 3 13.56 -57.17 12.17
N PHE A 4 12.61 -56.54 11.47
CA PHE A 4 12.66 -55.14 11.07
C PHE A 4 12.96 -54.27 12.29
N LEU A 5 14.07 -53.51 12.28
CA LEU A 5 14.27 -52.41 13.21
C LEU A 5 14.52 -51.12 12.45
N ALA A 6 13.46 -50.32 12.47
CA ALA A 6 13.36 -48.87 12.33
C ALA A 6 14.69 -48.11 12.21
N LEU A 7 14.84 -47.46 11.06
CA LEU A 7 15.72 -46.31 10.86
C LEU A 7 15.21 -45.16 11.76
N GLN A 8 15.71 -45.14 12.99
CA GLN A 8 15.48 -44.08 13.96
C GLN A 8 16.22 -42.83 13.44
N PHE A 9 15.47 -41.96 12.76
CA PHE A 9 15.88 -40.63 12.34
C PHE A 9 16.15 -39.80 13.59
N ASN A 10 17.40 -39.80 14.07
CA ASN A 10 17.80 -39.09 15.27
C ASN A 10 19.12 -38.36 15.03
N LEU A 11 19.06 -37.22 14.35
CA LEU A 11 20.09 -36.20 14.50
C LEU A 11 19.45 -34.80 14.38
N ASN A 12 19.22 -34.18 15.53
CA ASN A 12 19.10 -32.73 15.71
C ASN A 12 20.45 -32.05 15.40
N ARG A 13 20.99 -32.25 14.20
CA ARG A 13 22.13 -31.50 13.68
C ARG A 13 21.65 -30.78 12.43
N VAL A 14 21.65 -29.45 12.47
CA VAL A 14 21.58 -28.64 11.27
C VAL A 14 22.79 -29.03 10.43
N THR A 15 22.60 -29.87 9.43
CA THR A 15 23.64 -30.11 8.44
C THR A 15 23.78 -28.80 7.67
N THR A 16 24.88 -28.09 7.90
CA THR A 16 25.33 -27.06 6.97
C THR A 16 25.77 -27.81 5.71
N ILE A 17 24.78 -28.22 4.91
CA ILE A 17 25.03 -28.77 3.59
C ILE A 17 25.63 -27.61 2.80
N PRO A 18 26.86 -27.74 2.27
CA PRO A 18 27.46 -26.68 1.48
C PRO A 18 26.55 -26.37 0.29
N CYS A 19 26.37 -25.08 -0.01
CA CYS A 19 25.51 -24.58 -1.09
C CYS A 19 25.70 -25.35 -2.41
N ASP A 20 26.94 -25.74 -2.70
CA ASP A 20 27.32 -26.45 -3.93
C ASP A 20 26.51 -27.72 -4.21
N PHE A 21 26.01 -28.40 -3.16
CA PHE A 21 25.17 -29.59 -3.36
C PHE A 21 23.73 -29.24 -3.77
N PHE A 22 23.17 -28.14 -3.28
CA PHE A 22 21.82 -27.70 -3.64
C PHE A 22 21.78 -27.00 -5.00
N PHE A 23 22.82 -26.21 -5.31
CA PHE A 23 22.85 -25.43 -6.54
C PHE A 23 23.45 -26.18 -7.73
N GLY A 24 24.15 -27.30 -7.47
CA GLY A 24 24.94 -28.00 -8.47
C GLY A 24 26.14 -27.15 -8.89
N SER A 25 27.29 -27.79 -9.12
CA SER A 25 28.38 -27.11 -9.83
C SER A 25 27.90 -26.87 -11.26
N THR A 26 27.55 -25.64 -11.62
CA THR A 26 27.34 -25.26 -13.02
C THR A 26 28.66 -25.46 -13.76
N SER A 27 28.80 -26.62 -14.40
CA SER A 27 29.86 -26.94 -15.36
C SER A 27 29.59 -26.18 -16.66
N GLU A 28 29.68 -24.86 -16.60
CA GLU A 28 29.88 -24.02 -17.78
C GLU A 28 31.38 -23.70 -17.80
N GLU A 29 32.04 -23.97 -18.93
CA GLU A 29 33.43 -23.55 -19.15
C GLU A 29 33.58 -22.08 -18.75
N PRO A 30 34.72 -21.67 -18.16
CA PRO A 30 34.88 -20.30 -17.71
C PRO A 30 34.89 -19.37 -18.94
N LYS A 31 33.72 -18.84 -19.31
CA LYS A 31 33.66 -17.48 -19.84
C LYS A 31 34.46 -16.65 -18.86
N GLU A 32 35.45 -15.90 -19.36
CA GLU A 32 36.36 -15.13 -18.51
C GLU A 32 35.54 -14.48 -17.41
N VAL A 33 35.82 -14.81 -16.15
CA VAL A 33 34.97 -14.53 -14.97
C VAL A 33 34.49 -13.06 -14.91
N ILE A 34 35.25 -12.19 -15.57
CA ILE A 34 35.01 -10.77 -15.79
C ILE A 34 33.72 -10.51 -16.62
N ASP A 35 33.53 -11.22 -17.73
CA ASP A 35 32.39 -11.06 -18.65
C ASP A 35 31.07 -11.44 -17.98
N TYR A 36 31.06 -12.55 -17.24
CA TYR A 36 29.88 -12.97 -16.47
C TYR A 36 29.51 -11.96 -15.37
N VAL A 37 30.51 -11.42 -14.68
CA VAL A 37 30.29 -10.44 -13.60
C VAL A 37 29.74 -9.13 -14.18
N ASP A 38 30.21 -8.70 -15.34
CA ASP A 38 29.73 -7.48 -16.00
C ASP A 38 28.32 -7.65 -16.58
N ASP A 39 28.03 -8.80 -17.20
CA ASP A 39 26.68 -9.21 -17.59
C ASP A 39 25.69 -9.19 -16.41
N LEU A 40 26.13 -9.69 -15.25
CA LEU A 40 25.31 -9.74 -14.05
C LEU A 40 25.03 -8.33 -13.51
N LYS A 41 26.04 -7.46 -13.48
CA LYS A 41 25.88 -6.06 -13.09
C LYS A 41 24.89 -5.35 -14.02
N GLU A 42 24.99 -5.55 -15.32
CA GLU A 42 24.08 -4.94 -16.30
C GLU A 42 22.64 -5.40 -16.07
N LYS A 43 22.43 -6.71 -15.92
CA LYS A 43 21.10 -7.28 -15.62
C LYS A 43 20.50 -6.69 -14.35
N LEU A 44 21.28 -6.57 -13.28
CA LEU A 44 20.83 -5.99 -12.02
C LEU A 44 20.46 -4.51 -12.16
N LEU A 45 21.28 -3.73 -12.86
CA LEU A 45 21.00 -2.31 -13.11
C LEU A 45 19.71 -2.14 -13.92
N ASN A 46 19.51 -2.96 -14.96
CA ASN A 46 18.30 -2.92 -15.78
C ASN A 46 17.04 -3.28 -14.96
N ILE A 47 17.10 -4.34 -14.15
CA ILE A 47 16.00 -4.72 -13.25
C ILE A 47 15.70 -3.58 -12.27
N HIS A 48 16.73 -2.99 -11.67
CA HIS A 48 16.57 -1.89 -10.73
C HIS A 48 15.91 -0.67 -11.40
N GLU A 49 16.34 -0.30 -12.60
CA GLU A 49 15.75 0.80 -13.36
C GLU A 49 14.28 0.52 -13.68
N ARG A 50 13.95 -0.69 -14.14
CA ARG A 50 12.57 -1.12 -14.41
C ARG A 50 11.69 -1.03 -13.17
N VAL A 51 12.17 -1.50 -12.02
CA VAL A 51 11.44 -1.42 -10.75
C VAL A 51 11.24 0.04 -10.33
N ARG A 52 12.29 0.85 -10.43
CA ARG A 52 12.24 2.28 -10.10
C ARG A 52 11.25 3.04 -10.97
N HIS A 53 11.23 2.74 -12.27
CA HIS A 53 10.26 3.28 -13.22
C HIS A 53 8.83 2.90 -12.82
N LYS A 54 8.56 1.62 -12.53
CA LYS A 54 7.22 1.18 -12.09
C LYS A 54 6.76 1.88 -10.81
N ILE A 55 7.66 2.04 -9.83
CA ILE A 55 7.33 2.76 -8.58
C ILE A 55 7.01 4.23 -8.87
N ARG A 56 7.77 4.88 -9.76
CA ARG A 56 7.50 6.28 -10.17
C ARG A 56 6.14 6.39 -10.85
N VAL A 57 5.86 5.55 -11.84
CA VAL A 57 4.57 5.53 -12.55
C VAL A 57 3.41 5.27 -11.59
N ALA A 58 3.56 4.33 -10.64
CA ALA A 58 2.55 4.07 -9.63
C ALA A 58 2.33 5.27 -8.68
N ARG A 59 3.37 6.05 -8.38
CA ARG A 59 3.25 7.29 -7.59
C ARG A 59 2.56 8.41 -8.37
N ASP A 60 2.80 8.50 -9.67
CA ASP A 60 2.21 9.55 -10.50
C ASP A 60 0.75 9.25 -10.87
N SER A 61 0.39 7.97 -11.07
CA SER A 61 -0.98 7.56 -11.36
C SER A 61 -1.94 7.74 -10.18
N VAL A 62 -1.42 7.76 -8.93
CA VAL A 62 -2.20 8.15 -7.74
C VAL A 62 -2.22 9.66 -7.50
N GLY A 63 -1.58 10.44 -8.37
CA GLY A 63 -1.55 11.90 -8.32
C GLY A 63 -2.95 12.48 -8.36
N LEU A 64 -3.39 13.00 -7.21
CA LEU A 64 -4.74 13.58 -7.09
C LEU A 64 -4.77 14.93 -7.78
N GLN A 65 -5.80 15.14 -8.60
CA GLN A 65 -5.98 16.42 -9.25
C GLN A 65 -6.39 17.46 -8.21
N ALA A 66 -5.84 18.66 -8.34
CA ALA A 66 -6.30 19.78 -7.55
C ALA A 66 -7.80 19.99 -7.81
N ARG A 67 -8.58 20.19 -6.75
CA ARG A 67 -10.05 20.28 -6.70
C ARG A 67 -10.83 18.97 -6.65
N ASP A 68 -10.17 17.82 -6.55
CA ASP A 68 -10.88 16.57 -6.30
C ASP A 68 -11.58 16.55 -4.94
N LEU A 69 -12.79 15.97 -4.92
CA LEU A 69 -13.57 15.74 -3.72
C LEU A 69 -13.19 14.39 -3.10
N LYS A 70 -12.75 14.39 -1.85
CA LYS A 70 -12.22 13.21 -1.17
C LYS A 70 -12.78 13.03 0.22
N TRP A 71 -12.96 11.78 0.64
CA TRP A 71 -13.35 11.45 2.01
C TRP A 71 -12.11 11.31 2.87
N LEU A 72 -12.20 11.79 4.12
CA LEU A 72 -11.10 11.77 5.07
C LEU A 72 -11.32 10.71 6.13
N TYR A 73 -10.39 9.77 6.30
CA TYR A 73 -10.39 8.86 7.43
C TYR A 73 -9.94 9.59 8.69
N ASN A 74 -10.82 9.77 9.68
CA ASN A 74 -10.53 10.42 10.95
C ASN A 74 -11.02 9.56 12.13
N PRO A 75 -10.20 8.60 12.60
CA PRO A 75 -10.58 7.73 13.71
C PRO A 75 -10.69 8.55 15.00
N ARG A 76 -11.91 8.99 15.32
CA ARG A 76 -12.22 9.73 16.54
C ARG A 76 -12.88 8.79 17.52
N ARG A 77 -12.14 8.38 18.55
CA ARG A 77 -12.71 7.62 19.67
C ARG A 77 -13.71 8.52 20.41
N ARG A 78 -14.98 8.13 20.40
CA ARG A 78 -16.03 8.72 21.25
C ARG A 78 -16.27 7.78 22.43
N LYS A 79 -16.27 8.32 23.66
CA LYS A 79 -16.61 7.54 24.86
C LYS A 79 -18.04 6.98 24.69
N GLY A 80 -18.21 5.69 24.95
CA GLY A 80 -19.52 5.02 24.82
C GLY A 80 -19.87 4.51 23.42
N CYS A 81 -19.06 4.76 22.38
CA CYS A 81 -19.27 4.18 21.04
C CYS A 81 -18.24 3.08 20.74
N CYS A 82 -18.70 1.95 20.20
CA CYS A 82 -17.85 0.86 19.74
C CYS A 82 -17.08 1.27 18.46
N PRO A 83 -15.74 1.28 18.46
CA PRO A 83 -14.94 1.70 17.31
C PRO A 83 -15.18 0.88 16.04
N LYS A 84 -15.61 -0.38 16.19
CA LYS A 84 -15.90 -1.28 15.07
C LYS A 84 -17.21 -0.95 14.35
N LEU A 85 -18.13 -0.25 15.02
CA LEU A 85 -19.43 0.12 14.49
C LEU A 85 -19.50 1.62 14.14
N SER A 86 -18.48 2.42 14.47
CA SER A 86 -18.42 3.83 14.11
C SER A 86 -17.85 4.02 12.70
N LEU A 87 -18.52 4.84 11.90
CA LEU A 87 -17.97 5.31 10.63
C LEU A 87 -16.97 6.44 10.91
N ASP A 88 -15.68 6.13 10.80
CA ASP A 88 -14.59 7.09 10.99
C ASP A 88 -14.33 7.97 9.76
N TRP A 89 -15.05 7.74 8.65
CA TRP A 89 -14.96 8.54 7.45
C TRP A 89 -15.69 9.87 7.63
N GLU A 90 -14.91 10.94 7.69
CA GLU A 90 -15.38 12.32 7.72
C GLU A 90 -15.72 12.79 6.30
N GLY A 91 -16.81 13.57 6.19
CA GLY A 91 -17.46 13.99 4.94
C GLY A 91 -16.54 14.57 3.87
N SER A 92 -17.07 14.81 2.68
CA SER A 92 -16.28 15.23 1.53
C SER A 92 -15.48 16.52 1.76
N TYR A 93 -14.19 16.46 1.43
CA TYR A 93 -13.23 17.55 1.45
C TYR A 93 -12.76 17.84 0.02
N THR A 94 -12.59 19.10 -0.33
CA THR A 94 -11.96 19.53 -1.58
C THR A 94 -10.45 19.60 -1.38
N VAL A 95 -9.69 18.90 -2.22
CA VAL A 95 -8.22 19.05 -2.29
C VAL A 95 -7.93 20.41 -2.92
N MET A 96 -7.23 21.30 -2.21
CA MET A 96 -6.89 22.63 -2.72
C MET A 96 -5.56 22.62 -3.46
N ALA A 97 -4.53 22.07 -2.82
CA ALA A 97 -3.18 22.06 -3.36
C ALA A 97 -2.42 20.81 -2.90
N ARG A 98 -1.52 20.33 -3.75
CA ARG A 98 -0.53 19.31 -3.44
C ARG A 98 0.70 20.01 -2.85
N THR A 99 1.02 19.72 -1.60
CA THR A 99 2.25 20.25 -0.97
C THR A 99 3.44 19.35 -1.30
N ASN A 100 3.23 18.04 -1.28
CA ASN A 100 4.21 17.03 -1.63
C ASN A 100 3.49 15.84 -2.29
N ASP A 101 4.23 14.86 -2.79
CA ASP A 101 3.67 13.71 -3.49
C ASP A 101 2.67 12.92 -2.63
N VAL A 102 2.95 12.90 -1.34
CA VAL A 102 2.25 12.13 -0.33
C VAL A 102 1.34 13.00 0.55
N VAL A 103 1.55 14.32 0.56
CA VAL A 103 0.91 15.23 1.51
C VAL A 103 0.09 16.29 0.78
N TYR A 104 -1.20 16.36 1.12
CA TYR A 104 -2.18 17.21 0.45
C TYR A 104 -2.81 18.21 1.42
N ARG A 105 -3.12 19.40 0.90
CA ARG A 105 -3.92 20.41 1.60
C ARG A 105 -5.38 20.27 1.21
N ILE A 106 -6.24 20.04 2.20
CA ILE A 106 -7.67 19.84 1.99
C ILE A 106 -8.51 20.85 2.76
N ARG A 107 -9.70 21.14 2.25
CA ARG A 107 -10.67 22.08 2.84
C ARG A 107 -12.10 21.58 2.63
N ARG A 108 -12.96 21.66 3.65
CA ARG A 108 -14.37 21.20 3.57
C ARG A 108 -15.29 22.22 2.89
N GLY A 109 -15.07 23.50 3.14
CA GLY A 109 -15.88 24.60 2.60
C GLY A 109 -15.12 25.93 2.62
N PRO A 110 -15.65 27.00 1.99
CA PRO A 110 -14.91 28.24 1.77
C PRO A 110 -14.41 28.90 3.06
N LYS A 111 -15.19 28.82 4.13
CA LYS A 111 -14.90 29.41 5.46
C LYS A 111 -14.12 28.48 6.40
N THR A 112 -13.89 27.22 6.01
CA THR A 112 -13.25 26.23 6.88
C THR A 112 -11.73 26.33 6.80
N LYS A 113 -11.05 26.18 7.95
CA LYS A 113 -9.58 26.09 8.02
C LYS A 113 -9.06 24.95 7.13
N MET A 114 -7.94 25.18 6.45
CA MET A 114 -7.26 24.14 5.68
C MET A 114 -6.57 23.14 6.61
N LYS A 115 -6.52 21.86 6.20
CA LYS A 115 -5.80 20.78 6.90
C LYS A 115 -4.77 20.17 5.97
N ILE A 116 -3.62 19.77 6.51
CA ILE A 116 -2.56 19.04 5.79
C ILE A 116 -2.68 17.56 6.16
N ILE A 117 -2.86 16.68 5.18
CA ILE A 117 -3.17 15.26 5.41
C ILE A 117 -2.42 14.37 4.40
N HIS A 118 -2.06 13.16 4.86
CA HIS A 118 -1.43 12.10 4.07
C HIS A 118 -2.40 11.45 3.07
N LEU A 119 -1.88 10.99 1.92
CA LEU A 119 -2.64 10.33 0.85
C LEU A 119 -3.44 9.11 1.35
N ASP A 120 -2.84 8.27 2.20
CA ASP A 120 -3.46 7.04 2.71
C ASP A 120 -4.74 7.27 3.53
N ARG A 121 -4.93 8.47 4.06
CA ARG A 121 -6.15 8.84 4.80
C ARG A 121 -7.26 9.33 3.88
N LEU A 122 -7.02 9.41 2.58
CA LEU A 122 -7.96 9.93 1.60
C LEU A 122 -8.48 8.82 0.71
N MET A 123 -9.80 8.61 0.71
CA MET A 123 -10.40 7.60 -0.17
C MET A 123 -10.67 8.17 -1.57
N ASN A 124 -10.42 7.35 -2.60
CA ASN A 124 -10.84 7.63 -3.97
C ASN A 124 -12.34 7.29 -4.15
N LYS A 125 -13.02 7.97 -5.07
CA LYS A 125 -14.49 8.09 -5.17
C LYS A 125 -15.26 6.81 -5.58
N GLY A 126 -14.91 5.63 -5.07
CA GLY A 126 -15.69 4.40 -5.32
C GLY A 126 -17.06 4.36 -4.62
N LEU A 127 -17.26 5.13 -3.54
CA LEU A 127 -18.43 5.00 -2.66
C LEU A 127 -19.37 6.23 -2.64
N THR A 128 -19.13 7.24 -3.48
CA THR A 128 -19.86 8.53 -3.39
C THR A 128 -21.38 8.37 -3.56
N THR A 129 -21.82 7.41 -4.37
CA THR A 129 -23.24 7.20 -4.69
C THR A 129 -24.08 6.78 -3.47
N ILE A 130 -23.55 5.90 -2.60
CA ILE A 130 -24.30 5.40 -1.44
C ILE A 130 -24.40 6.43 -0.29
N TYR A 131 -23.42 7.34 -0.16
CA TYR A 131 -23.39 8.31 0.93
C TYR A 131 -24.17 9.59 0.63
N GLN A 132 -24.29 10.01 -0.64
CA GLN A 132 -25.07 11.20 -0.98
C GLN A 132 -26.58 10.99 -0.73
N VAL A 133 -27.11 9.81 -1.06
CA VAL A 133 -28.52 9.45 -0.85
C VAL A 133 -28.93 9.48 0.63
N ARG A 134 -28.03 9.05 1.53
CA ARG A 134 -28.34 9.02 2.98
C ARG A 134 -28.31 10.41 3.64
N ASN A 135 -27.52 11.34 3.12
CA ASN A 135 -27.39 12.69 3.67
C ASN A 135 -28.31 13.73 3.00
N SER A 136 -28.80 13.50 1.77
CA SER A 136 -29.79 14.38 1.12
C SER A 136 -31.14 14.31 1.83
N GLY A 137 -31.61 13.11 2.22
CA GLY A 137 -32.85 12.94 2.98
C GLY A 137 -32.82 13.45 4.43
N ALA A 138 -31.66 13.84 4.95
CA ALA A 138 -31.55 14.45 6.28
C ALA A 138 -31.78 15.97 6.26
N ARG A 139 -31.42 16.66 5.16
CA ARG A 139 -31.65 18.11 5.02
C ARG A 139 -33.12 18.46 4.82
N GLU A 140 -33.85 17.64 4.07
CA GLU A 140 -35.29 17.85 3.84
C GLU A 140 -36.12 17.76 5.13
N ARG A 141 -35.60 17.16 6.20
CA ARG A 141 -36.26 17.12 7.52
C ARG A 141 -35.94 18.33 8.40
N GLU A 142 -34.78 18.96 8.23
CA GLU A 142 -34.44 20.19 8.95
C GLU A 142 -35.14 21.41 8.33
N ASP A 143 -35.31 21.43 7.00
CA ASP A 143 -36.03 22.48 6.28
C ASP A 143 -37.57 22.39 6.42
N ALA A 144 -38.10 21.22 6.84
CA ALA A 144 -39.53 21.01 7.11
C ALA A 144 -39.94 21.30 8.58
N LEU A 145 -38.97 21.66 9.42
CA LEU A 145 -39.17 22.02 10.84
C LEU A 145 -38.84 23.50 11.13
N ALA A 146 -38.58 24.29 10.09
CA ALA A 146 -38.44 25.74 10.14
C ALA A 146 -39.67 26.41 9.52
#